data_AF-A0A524NLU9-F1
#
_entry.id   AF-A0A524NLU9-F1
#
_cell.length_a   1.000
_cell.length_b   1.000
_cell.length_c   1.000
_cell.angle_alpha   90.00
_cell.angle_beta   90.00
_cell.angle_gamma   90.00
#
_symmetry.space_group_name_H-M   'P 1'
#
loop_
_entity.id
_entity.type
_entity.pdbx_description
1 polymer ?
#
loop_
_entity_poly.entity_id
_entity_poly.type
_entity_poly.pdbx_seq_one_letter_code
_entity_poly.pdbx_strand_id
1 'polypeptide(L)'
;VGAPGSDVGSTLVLERSEALPRVYTVGRVQLEPDPARARRKILDTAFAPHYEAVVDRPLPMLQGAGSGLDSSRIVSSHTDRVVIDATCGSDCLLVLTDLYYPDWEARVDDTPAQIVRVNTLFRGVHLTPGAHRVAYLYRPRALRIGAAISIATLILLAVVTLRRALAPPRRLP
;
A
#
# COMPACT_ATOMS: atom_id res chain seq x y z
N VAL A 1 -8.76 43.03 37.53
CA VAL A 1 -7.62 43.10 36.59
C VAL A 1 -6.95 41.72 36.60
N GLY A 2 -6.92 41.02 35.46
CA GLY A 2 -6.17 39.76 35.26
C GLY A 2 -7.05 38.53 34.92
N ALA A 3 -6.96 38.05 33.68
CA ALA A 3 -7.90 37.16 32.98
C ALA A 3 -7.90 35.66 33.40
N PRO A 4 -8.98 34.89 33.05
CA PRO A 4 -9.00 33.44 33.14
C PRO A 4 -8.30 32.80 31.93
N GLY A 5 -7.23 32.06 32.17
CA GLY A 5 -6.47 31.33 31.15
C GLY A 5 -7.02 29.92 30.96
N SER A 6 -7.67 29.72 29.82
CA SER A 6 -8.11 28.47 29.17
C SER A 6 -7.53 27.14 29.70
N ASP A 7 -8.43 26.32 30.25
CA ASP A 7 -8.27 24.89 30.45
C ASP A 7 -8.37 24.18 29.09
N VAL A 8 -7.23 24.05 28.38
CA VAL A 8 -7.17 23.31 27.12
C VAL A 8 -7.04 21.84 27.49
N GLY A 9 -8.14 21.10 27.34
CA GLY A 9 -8.24 19.67 27.61
C GLY A 9 -7.03 18.91 27.09
N SER A 10 -6.22 18.41 28.03
CA SER A 10 -5.11 17.52 27.73
C SER A 10 -5.66 16.29 27.03
N THR A 11 -5.49 16.23 25.71
CA THR A 11 -5.80 15.02 24.94
C THR A 11 -4.77 13.99 25.34
N LEU A 12 -5.14 13.13 26.29
CA LEU A 12 -4.38 11.94 26.65
C LEU A 12 -4.46 10.96 25.47
N VAL A 13 -3.45 11.02 24.61
CA VAL A 13 -3.23 9.97 23.62
C VAL A 13 -2.73 8.75 24.38
N LEU A 14 -3.66 7.86 24.71
CA LEU A 14 -3.35 6.55 25.27
C LEU A 14 -2.78 5.68 24.13
N GLU A 15 -1.47 5.75 23.95
CA GLU A 15 -0.76 4.88 23.02
C GLU A 15 -0.80 3.45 23.58
N ARG A 16 -1.65 2.60 23.00
CA ARG A 16 -1.74 1.19 23.39
C ARG A 16 -0.50 0.47 22.88
N SER A 17 0.46 0.25 23.77
CA SER A 17 1.75 -0.40 23.47
C SER A 17 1.64 -1.85 22.94
N GLU A 18 0.43 -2.44 22.95
CA GLU A 18 0.13 -3.78 22.42
C GLU A 18 -0.55 -3.77 21.03
N ALA A 19 -0.81 -2.59 20.45
CA ALA A 19 -1.36 -2.53 19.10
C ALA A 19 -0.28 -2.86 18.05
N LEU A 20 -0.64 -3.68 17.05
CA LEU A 20 0.22 -3.89 15.88
C LEU A 20 0.55 -2.54 15.24
N PRO A 21 1.84 -2.18 15.11
CA PRO A 21 2.21 -0.96 14.43
C PRO A 21 1.77 -1.06 12.97
N ARG A 22 1.46 0.08 12.36
CA ARG A 22 1.01 0.13 10.96
C ARG A 22 2.04 -0.49 10.00
N VAL A 23 3.32 -0.48 10.39
CA VAL A 23 4.40 -1.13 9.68
C VAL A 23 5.24 -1.98 10.64
N TYR A 24 5.60 -3.17 10.21
CA TYR A 24 6.50 -4.08 10.94
C TYR A 24 7.19 -5.03 9.97
N THR A 25 8.20 -5.74 10.45
CA THR A 25 8.95 -6.73 9.69
C THR A 25 8.81 -8.10 10.35
N VAL A 26 8.78 -9.17 9.55
CA VAL A 26 8.79 -10.56 10.03
C VAL A 26 9.78 -11.39 9.24
N GLY A 27 10.52 -12.27 9.92
CA GLY A 27 11.41 -13.22 9.25
C GLY A 27 10.81 -14.61 9.04
N ARG A 28 9.63 -14.88 9.58
CA ARG A 28 8.91 -16.15 9.39
C ARG A 28 7.64 -15.92 8.57
N VAL A 29 7.51 -16.68 7.49
CA VAL A 29 6.30 -16.70 6.67
C VAL A 29 5.75 -18.12 6.55
N GLN A 30 4.43 -18.23 6.56
CA GLN A 30 3.71 -19.45 6.29
C GLN A 30 2.98 -19.32 4.96
N LEU A 31 3.24 -20.24 4.02
CA LEU A 31 2.50 -20.29 2.77
C LEU A 31 1.11 -20.90 3.00
N GLU A 32 0.07 -20.17 2.64
CA GLU A 32 -1.30 -20.68 2.58
C GLU A 32 -2.07 -19.99 1.44
N PRO A 33 -2.12 -20.62 0.24
CA PRO A 33 -2.79 -20.04 -0.92
C PRO A 33 -4.32 -20.03 -0.81
N ASP A 34 -4.90 -20.90 0.02
CA ASP A 34 -6.35 -20.96 0.23
C ASP A 34 -6.78 -19.85 1.22
N PRO A 35 -7.58 -18.86 0.80
CA PRO A 35 -7.93 -17.72 1.63
C PRO A 35 -8.78 -18.11 2.85
N ALA A 36 -9.58 -19.17 2.76
CA ALA A 36 -10.39 -19.64 3.87
C ALA A 36 -9.53 -20.35 4.93
N ARG A 37 -8.52 -21.12 4.50
CA ARG A 37 -7.51 -21.72 5.41
C ARG A 37 -6.62 -20.65 6.03
N ALA A 38 -6.14 -19.69 5.24
CA ALA A 38 -5.31 -18.58 5.72
C ALA A 38 -6.04 -17.80 6.82
N ARG A 39 -7.33 -17.46 6.60
CA ARG A 39 -8.16 -16.80 7.60
C ARG A 39 -8.29 -17.61 8.88
N ARG A 40 -8.51 -18.93 8.79
CA ARG A 40 -8.59 -19.78 9.99
C ARG A 40 -7.29 -19.81 10.78
N LYS A 41 -6.15 -19.84 10.10
CA LYS A 41 -4.82 -19.77 10.74
C LYS A 41 -4.61 -18.45 11.47
N ILE A 42 -4.97 -17.32 10.87
CA ILE A 42 -4.77 -15.99 11.46
C ILE A 42 -5.69 -15.76 12.67
N LEU A 43 -6.85 -16.41 12.70
CA LEU A 43 -7.79 -16.35 13.83
C LEU A 43 -7.44 -17.33 14.97
N ASP A 44 -6.43 -18.18 14.79
CA ASP A 44 -5.94 -19.06 15.83
C ASP A 44 -5.21 -18.25 16.92
N THR A 45 -5.47 -18.55 18.18
CA THR A 45 -4.79 -17.91 19.32
C THR A 45 -3.28 -18.15 19.34
N ALA A 46 -2.79 -19.18 18.67
CA ALA A 46 -1.36 -19.45 18.53
C ALA A 46 -0.67 -18.53 17.51
N PHE A 47 -1.43 -17.85 16.64
CA PHE A 47 -0.88 -16.99 15.60
C PHE A 47 -0.37 -15.67 16.19
N ALA A 48 0.93 -15.43 16.04
CA ALA A 48 1.58 -14.23 16.58
C ALA A 48 1.99 -13.28 15.43
N PRO A 49 1.14 -12.29 15.07
CA PRO A 49 1.33 -11.45 13.88
C PRO A 49 2.61 -10.59 13.90
N HIS A 50 3.22 -10.41 15.07
CA HIS A 50 4.50 -9.71 15.23
C HIS A 50 5.72 -10.56 14.84
N TYR A 51 5.58 -11.89 14.82
CA TYR A 51 6.68 -12.83 14.57
C TYR A 51 6.49 -13.62 13.28
N GLU A 52 5.24 -13.79 12.84
CA GLU A 52 4.91 -14.56 11.65
C GLU A 52 3.83 -13.91 10.78
N ALA A 53 3.89 -14.22 9.49
CA ALA A 53 2.92 -13.79 8.50
C ALA A 53 2.44 -14.97 7.65
N VAL A 54 1.16 -14.96 7.29
CA VAL A 54 0.60 -15.88 6.30
C VAL A 54 0.62 -15.20 4.92
N VAL A 55 1.22 -15.83 3.92
CA VAL A 55 1.34 -15.31 2.55
C VAL A 55 0.62 -16.20 1.54
N ASP A 56 0.10 -15.58 0.48
CA ASP A 56 -0.65 -16.27 -0.57
C ASP A 56 0.22 -16.97 -1.62
N ARG A 57 1.54 -16.74 -1.59
CA ARG A 57 2.49 -17.25 -2.59
C ARG A 57 3.85 -17.58 -2.00
N PRO A 58 4.63 -18.47 -2.63
CA PRO A 58 5.95 -18.84 -2.15
C PRO A 58 6.90 -17.65 -2.08
N LEU A 59 7.62 -17.53 -0.97
CA LEU A 59 8.75 -16.61 -0.79
C LEU A 59 9.98 -17.44 -0.38
N PRO A 60 10.69 -18.07 -1.34
CA PRO A 60 11.71 -19.07 -1.05
C PRO A 60 12.90 -18.53 -0.25
N MET A 61 13.08 -17.20 -0.23
CA MET A 61 14.14 -16.51 0.52
C MET A 61 13.83 -16.41 2.02
N LEU A 62 12.56 -16.58 2.41
CA LEU A 62 12.09 -16.46 3.79
C LEU A 62 11.86 -17.86 4.38
N GLN A 63 12.95 -18.55 4.73
CA GLN A 63 12.90 -19.92 5.29
C GLN A 63 13.01 -19.99 6.82
N GLY A 64 12.78 -18.88 7.53
CA GLY A 64 12.58 -18.89 8.98
C GLY A 64 13.78 -18.47 9.83
N ALA A 65 14.76 -17.76 9.26
CA ALA A 65 15.85 -17.14 10.01
C ALA A 65 15.66 -15.61 10.04
N GLY A 66 14.77 -15.13 10.91
CA GLY A 66 14.69 -13.72 11.28
C GLY A 66 15.19 -13.54 12.70
N SER A 67 16.45 -13.17 12.87
CA SER A 67 17.00 -12.84 14.18
C SER A 67 17.99 -11.70 14.03
N GLY A 68 17.56 -10.50 14.46
CA GLY A 68 18.45 -9.37 14.69
C GLY A 68 17.85 -8.03 14.28
N LEU A 69 17.67 -7.14 15.27
CA LEU A 69 17.50 -5.67 15.16
C LEU A 69 16.75 -5.18 13.90
N ASP A 70 15.60 -5.76 13.62
CA ASP A 70 14.77 -5.23 12.56
C ASP A 70 14.07 -3.96 13.06
N SER A 71 14.04 -2.94 12.21
CA SER A 71 13.27 -1.72 12.48
C SER A 71 12.55 -1.28 11.22
N SER A 72 11.37 -0.70 11.41
CA SER A 72 10.64 -0.10 10.30
C SER A 72 9.90 1.15 10.76
N ARG A 73 9.84 2.15 9.88
CA ARG A 73 9.21 3.43 10.16
C ARG A 73 8.63 4.03 8.89
N ILE A 74 7.40 4.53 8.98
CA ILE A 74 6.80 5.33 7.92
C ILE A 74 7.50 6.71 7.90
N VAL A 75 8.12 7.03 6.76
CA VAL A 75 8.78 8.32 6.49
C VAL A 75 7.75 9.34 6.00
N SER A 76 6.83 8.91 5.13
CA SER A 76 5.74 9.75 4.65
C SER A 76 4.52 8.91 4.26
N SER A 77 3.33 9.48 4.44
CA SER A 77 2.06 8.84 4.13
C SER A 77 1.11 9.85 3.49
N HIS A 78 0.76 9.60 2.24
CA HIS A 78 -0.26 10.26 1.45
C HIS A 78 -1.30 9.23 0.99
N THR A 79 -2.42 9.69 0.46
CA THR A 79 -3.51 8.81 -0.01
C THR A 79 -3.06 7.84 -1.09
N ASP A 80 -2.17 8.28 -1.99
CA ASP A 80 -1.67 7.52 -3.13
C ASP A 80 -0.22 7.03 -2.98
N ARG A 81 0.44 7.38 -1.86
CA ARG A 81 1.86 7.07 -1.66
C ARG A 81 2.20 6.83 -0.20
N VAL A 82 2.92 5.75 0.08
CA VAL A 82 3.49 5.48 1.41
C VAL A 82 4.97 5.19 1.26
N VAL A 83 5.82 5.88 2.01
CA VAL A 83 7.27 5.66 2.04
C VAL A 83 7.68 5.17 3.42
N ILE A 84 8.45 4.10 3.45
CA ILE A 84 8.88 3.40 4.65
C ILE A 84 10.40 3.21 4.59
N ASP A 85 11.07 3.47 5.71
CA ASP A 85 12.42 2.99 5.96
C ASP A 85 12.33 1.69 6.73
N ALA A 86 13.09 0.68 6.29
CA ALA A 86 13.21 -0.58 6.95
C ALA A 86 14.68 -0.99 7.01
N THR A 87 15.11 -1.57 8.12
CA THR A 87 16.42 -2.23 8.24
C THR A 87 16.16 -3.65 8.67
N CYS A 88 16.76 -4.60 7.95
CA CYS A 88 16.65 -6.02 8.25
C CYS A 88 18.02 -6.66 8.43
N GLY A 89 18.20 -7.42 9.52
CA GLY A 89 19.43 -8.17 9.78
C GLY A 89 19.59 -9.42 8.91
N SER A 90 18.49 -9.92 8.37
CA SER A 90 18.38 -11.09 7.50
C SER A 90 17.30 -10.83 6.43
N ASP A 91 17.05 -11.79 5.53
CA ASP A 91 15.86 -11.74 4.69
C ASP A 91 14.61 -11.59 5.56
N CYS A 92 13.81 -10.57 5.26
CA CYS A 92 12.62 -10.23 6.02
C CYS A 92 11.46 -9.89 5.07
N LEU A 93 10.24 -9.96 5.59
CA LEU A 93 9.05 -9.43 4.95
C LEU A 93 8.64 -8.16 5.66
N LEU A 94 8.71 -7.03 4.97
CA LEU A 94 8.09 -5.79 5.43
C LEU A 94 6.58 -5.90 5.23
N VAL A 95 5.81 -5.75 6.30
CA VAL A 95 4.36 -5.76 6.31
C VAL A 95 3.84 -4.35 6.58
N LEU A 96 2.93 -3.90 5.72
CA LEU A 96 2.16 -2.67 5.90
C LEU A 96 0.69 -3.06 6.07
N THR A 97 0.11 -2.71 7.22
CA THR A 97 -1.28 -3.06 7.60
C THR A 97 -2.34 -2.22 6.87
N ASP A 98 -2.09 -1.88 5.62
CA ASP A 98 -3.05 -1.30 4.71
C ASP A 98 -3.62 -2.39 3.80
N LEU A 99 -4.84 -2.22 3.31
CA LEU A 99 -5.48 -3.20 2.45
C LEU A 99 -4.68 -3.44 1.15
N TYR A 100 -4.47 -4.71 0.84
CA TYR A 100 -3.96 -5.16 -0.45
C TYR A 100 -4.95 -4.80 -1.55
N TYR A 101 -4.47 -4.10 -2.58
CA TYR A 101 -5.23 -3.82 -3.79
C TYR A 101 -4.33 -3.98 -5.02
N PRO A 102 -4.79 -4.59 -6.14
CA PRO A 102 -3.95 -4.92 -7.29
C PRO A 102 -3.29 -3.74 -8.00
N ASP A 103 -3.84 -2.54 -7.84
CA ASP A 103 -3.35 -1.31 -8.49
C ASP A 103 -2.29 -0.57 -7.65
N TRP A 104 -1.81 -1.18 -6.56
CA TRP A 104 -0.60 -0.72 -5.88
C TRP A 104 0.65 -1.29 -6.53
N GLU A 105 1.65 -0.44 -6.68
CA GLU A 105 3.01 -0.79 -7.08
C GLU A 105 3.94 -0.56 -5.89
N ALA A 106 4.96 -1.40 -5.74
CA ALA A 106 6.01 -1.21 -4.75
C ALA A 106 7.37 -1.06 -5.40
N ARG A 107 8.23 -0.29 -4.74
CA ARG A 107 9.66 -0.17 -5.07
C ARG A 107 10.47 -0.35 -3.81
N VAL A 108 11.59 -1.08 -3.93
CA VAL A 108 12.64 -1.19 -2.91
C VAL A 108 13.88 -0.56 -3.51
N ASP A 109 14.39 0.50 -2.89
CA ASP A 109 15.54 1.28 -3.38
C ASP A 109 15.39 1.65 -4.86
N ASP A 110 14.24 2.26 -5.18
CA ASP A 110 13.80 2.68 -6.51
C ASP A 110 13.60 1.57 -7.56
N THR A 111 13.88 0.31 -7.22
CA THR A 111 13.70 -0.86 -8.08
C THR A 111 12.30 -1.47 -7.88
N PRO A 112 11.55 -1.80 -8.96
CA PRO A 112 10.25 -2.45 -8.83
C PRO A 112 10.31 -3.73 -8.00
N ALA A 113 9.41 -3.85 -7.03
CA ALA A 113 9.33 -4.99 -6.13
C ALA A 113 7.93 -5.61 -6.18
N GLN A 114 7.86 -6.93 -5.98
CA GLN A 114 6.60 -7.65 -5.99
C GLN A 114 5.86 -7.45 -4.67
N ILE A 115 4.62 -6.95 -4.74
CA ILE A 115 3.73 -6.93 -3.58
C ILE A 115 3.14 -8.33 -3.38
N VAL A 116 3.22 -8.81 -2.14
CA VAL A 116 2.56 -10.03 -1.68
C VAL A 116 1.39 -9.69 -0.76
N ARG A 117 0.36 -10.53 -0.79
CA ARG A 117 -0.75 -10.43 0.16
C ARG A 117 -0.35 -11.12 1.45
N VAL A 118 -0.52 -10.41 2.57
CA VAL A 118 -0.12 -10.83 3.91
C VAL A 118 -1.34 -10.88 4.81
N ASN A 119 -1.46 -11.93 5.61
CA ASN A 119 -2.53 -12.09 6.59
C ASN A 119 -3.93 -11.85 5.97
N THR A 120 -4.15 -12.36 4.76
CA THR A 120 -5.37 -12.24 3.94
C THR A 120 -5.72 -10.83 3.43
N LEU A 121 -5.38 -9.77 4.16
CA LEU A 121 -5.83 -8.41 3.90
C LEU A 121 -4.70 -7.41 3.67
N PHE A 122 -3.54 -7.62 4.26
CA PHE A 122 -2.43 -6.69 4.22
C PHE A 122 -1.52 -6.91 3.03
N ARG A 123 -0.58 -5.99 2.86
CA ARG A 123 0.43 -6.05 1.81
C ARG A 123 1.81 -6.11 2.42
N GLY A 124 2.72 -6.77 1.73
CA GLY A 124 4.11 -6.78 2.11
C GLY A 124 5.05 -6.87 0.91
N VAL A 125 6.32 -6.62 1.18
CA VAL A 125 7.42 -6.81 0.22
C VAL A 125 8.57 -7.53 0.92
N HIS A 126 9.21 -8.44 0.20
CA HIS A 126 10.46 -9.05 0.65
C HIS A 126 11.58 -8.03 0.58
N LEU A 127 12.43 -8.02 1.61
CA LEU A 127 13.66 -7.25 1.66
C LEU A 127 14.81 -8.20 1.98
N THR A 128 15.94 -7.94 1.33
CA THR A 128 17.22 -8.56 1.63
C THR A 128 17.80 -7.99 2.94
N PRO A 129 18.88 -8.58 3.48
CA PRO A 129 19.60 -7.98 4.59
C PRO A 129 20.14 -6.58 4.21
N GLY A 130 19.95 -5.60 5.09
CA GLY A 130 20.39 -4.21 4.88
C GLY A 130 19.35 -3.17 5.23
N ALA A 131 19.69 -1.90 4.98
CA ALA A 131 18.79 -0.77 5.08
C ALA A 131 18.17 -0.47 3.72
N HIS A 132 16.85 -0.34 3.70
CA HIS A 132 16.05 -0.23 2.49
C HIS A 132 15.03 0.90 2.62
N ARG A 133 14.79 1.59 1.50
CA ARG A 133 13.66 2.50 1.36
C ARG A 133 12.60 1.88 0.47
N VAL A 134 11.42 1.66 1.05
CA VAL A 134 10.27 1.08 0.38
C VAL A 134 9.26 2.15 0.05
N ALA A 135 8.84 2.23 -1.21
CA ALA A 135 7.78 3.14 -1.66
C ALA A 135 6.62 2.36 -2.27
N TYR A 136 5.44 2.51 -1.70
CA TYR A 136 4.18 2.07 -2.30
C TYR A 136 3.52 3.23 -3.04
N LEU A 137 3.09 3.01 -4.28
CA LEU A 137 2.40 4.00 -5.11
C LEU A 137 1.10 3.41 -5.67
N TYR A 138 0.01 4.15 -5.56
CA TYR A 138 -1.29 3.76 -6.10
C TYR A 138 -1.43 4.26 -7.53
N ARG A 139 -1.66 3.34 -8.48
CA ARG A 139 -1.71 3.61 -9.93
C ARG A 139 -3.02 3.07 -10.54
N PRO A 140 -4.18 3.64 -10.19
CA PRO A 140 -5.49 3.11 -10.57
C PRO A 140 -5.63 3.01 -12.09
N ARG A 141 -5.99 1.82 -12.58
CA ARG A 141 -6.22 1.60 -14.02
C ARG A 141 -7.45 2.34 -14.52
N ALA A 142 -8.50 2.39 -13.70
CA ALA A 142 -9.76 3.07 -14.03
C ALA A 142 -9.56 4.57 -14.34
N LEU A 143 -8.68 5.25 -13.60
CA LEU A 143 -8.37 6.66 -13.85
C LEU A 143 -7.73 6.87 -15.22
N ARG A 144 -6.78 6.01 -15.61
CA ARG A 144 -6.13 6.04 -16.92
C ARG A 144 -7.12 5.79 -18.05
N ILE A 145 -7.99 4.80 -17.89
CA ILE A 145 -9.04 4.47 -18.87
C ILE A 145 -10.04 5.62 -18.99
N GLY A 146 -10.51 6.16 -17.86
CA GLY A 146 -11.43 7.29 -17.83
C GLY A 146 -10.85 8.52 -18.54
N ALA A 147 -9.58 8.87 -18.24
CA ALA A 147 -8.89 9.96 -18.91
C ALA A 147 -8.80 9.75 -20.43
N ALA A 148 -8.50 8.54 -20.90
CA ALA A 148 -8.47 8.22 -22.32
C ALA A 148 -9.84 8.41 -22.99
N ILE A 149 -10.93 7.95 -22.35
CA ILE A 149 -12.30 8.13 -22.85
C ILE A 149 -12.67 9.62 -22.91
N SER A 150 -12.34 10.39 -21.87
CA SER A 150 -12.58 11.84 -21.85
C SER A 150 -11.85 12.57 -22.97
N ILE A 151 -10.57 12.26 -23.20
CA ILE A 151 -9.78 12.84 -24.29
C ILE A 151 -10.39 12.48 -25.65
N ALA A 152 -10.74 11.21 -25.87
CA ALA A 152 -11.36 10.77 -27.12
C ALA A 152 -12.71 11.48 -27.38
N THR A 153 -13.51 11.67 -26.34
CA THR A 153 -14.79 12.39 -26.42
C THR A 153 -14.58 13.86 -26.75
N LEU A 154 -13.58 14.50 -26.13
CA LEU A 154 -13.25 15.90 -26.41
C LEU A 154 -12.78 16.10 -27.85
N ILE A 155 -11.94 15.20 -28.37
CA ILE A 155 -11.50 15.20 -29.77
C ILE A 155 -12.71 15.04 -30.70
N LEU A 156 -13.60 14.10 -30.42
CA LEU A 156 -14.80 13.88 -31.23
C LEU A 156 -15.70 15.12 -31.27
N LEU A 157 -15.93 15.76 -30.13
CA LEU A 157 -16.72 17.00 -30.04
C LEU A 157 -16.04 18.16 -30.80
N ALA A 158 -14.72 18.30 -30.68
CA ALA A 158 -13.95 19.29 -31.42
C ALA A 158 -14.08 19.07 -32.94
N VAL A 159 -13.99 17.82 -33.40
CA VAL A 159 -14.15 17.48 -34.83
C VAL A 159 -15.58 17.79 -35.32
N VAL A 160 -16.61 17.43 -34.55
CA VAL A 160 -18.02 17.68 -34.92
C VAL A 160 -18.32 19.18 -34.98
N THR A 161 -17.86 19.94 -33.98
CA THR A 161 -18.08 21.40 -33.93
C THR A 161 -17.31 22.11 -35.04
N LEU A 162 -16.07 21.73 -35.30
CA LEU A 162 -15.28 22.28 -36.40
C LEU A 162 -15.90 21.96 -37.77
N ARG A 163 -16.38 20.72 -37.97
CA ARG A 163 -17.12 20.35 -39.20
C ARG A 163 -18.38 21.17 -39.38
N ARG A 164 -19.12 21.46 -38.30
CA ARG A 164 -20.31 22.32 -38.36
C ARG A 164 -19.97 23.77 -38.68
N ALA A 165 -18.88 24.30 -38.12
CA ALA A 165 -18.43 25.67 -38.38
C ALA A 165 -17.91 25.86 -39.82
N LEU A 166 -17.30 24.83 -40.41
CA LEU A 166 -16.77 24.86 -41.77
C LEU A 166 -17.80 24.45 -42.84
N ALA A 167 -19.00 24.00 -42.46
CA ALA A 167 -20.04 23.65 -43.42
C ALA A 167 -20.63 24.91 -44.08
N PRO A 168 -20.67 25.00 -45.43
CA PRO A 168 -21.18 26.19 -46.11
C PRO A 168 -22.67 26.41 -45.80
N PRO A 169 -23.14 27.68 -45.77
CA PRO A 169 -24.53 27.99 -45.48
C PRO A 169 -25.46 27.33 -46.51
N ARG A 170 -26.44 26.56 -46.01
CA ARG A 170 -27.49 25.98 -46.85
C ARG A 170 -28.29 27.12 -47.50
N ARG A 171 -28.17 27.28 -48.82
CA ARG A 171 -29.07 28.14 -49.60
C ARG A 171 -30.46 27.48 -49.56
N LEU A 172 -31.42 28.14 -48.91
CA LEU A 172 -32.83 27.75 -49.00
C LEU A 172 -33.39 28.25 -50.36
N PRO A 173 -34.28 27.49 -51.02
CA PRO A 173 -34.89 27.84 -52.30
C PRO A 173 -35.89 28.99 -52.19
#